data_AF-A0A4Q2XB56-F1
#
_entry.id   AF-A0A4Q2XB56-F1
#
_cell.length_a   1.000
_cell.length_b   1.000
_cell.length_c   1.000
_cell.angle_alpha   90.00
_cell.angle_beta   90.00
_cell.angle_gamma   90.00
#
_symmetry.space_group_name_H-M   'P 1'
#
loop_
_entity.id
_entity.type
_entity.pdbx_description
1 polymer ?
#
loop_
_entity_poly.entity_id
_entity_poly.type
_entity_poly.pdbx_seq_one_letter_code
_entity_poly.pdbx_strand_id
1 'polypeptide(L)'
;MVRECFHRAPSRFSCRPMNNSRRRSVTCGMTASRLLAVLLFLLAPVLHGAPDWQKELTSPQPGSFGRLAPCVLDYELSWKGAINSGKVRIEFAPPDAKKPGTYVVRSSAASLGAAAVIFPYQNYFWSELDPVSLRPRFFNAVETDKKEHVETTVRHFPGKVESREVTKITKTGITKQTDKVFAFSPVFDVFSAMLHVRGQKLDDGDHITLVIHPFDTPYLLRVKVEGREVHNGKNAIRLRRT
;
A
#
# COMPACT_ATOMS: atom_id res chain seq x y z
N MET A 1 23.84 -23.49 -14.55
CA MET A 1 23.66 -23.26 -16.00
C MET A 1 22.46 -22.33 -16.10
N VAL A 2 22.52 -21.04 -16.39
CA VAL A 2 23.49 -20.15 -17.07
C VAL A 2 23.65 -18.88 -16.21
N ARG A 3 24.89 -18.38 -16.10
CA ARG A 3 25.24 -17.06 -15.54
C ARG A 3 25.09 -16.02 -16.64
N GLU A 4 24.51 -14.87 -16.35
CA GLU A 4 24.86 -13.65 -17.08
C GLU A 4 25.21 -12.53 -16.11
N CYS A 5 26.47 -12.16 -16.17
CA CYS A 5 27.09 -10.99 -15.56
C CYS A 5 26.75 -9.76 -16.41
N PHE A 6 26.27 -8.69 -15.80
CA PHE A 6 26.37 -7.36 -16.42
C PHE A 6 27.56 -6.62 -15.84
N HIS A 7 28.58 -6.48 -16.69
CA HIS A 7 29.77 -5.67 -16.47
C HIS A 7 29.43 -4.17 -16.54
N ARG A 8 29.96 -3.46 -15.55
CA ARG A 8 30.06 -2.00 -15.48
C ARG A 8 31.26 -1.57 -16.34
N ALA A 9 31.08 -0.62 -17.25
CA ALA A 9 32.18 0.07 -17.94
C ALA A 9 32.10 1.59 -17.69
N PRO A 10 33.23 2.28 -17.44
CA PRO A 10 33.26 3.71 -17.11
C PRO A 10 33.57 4.57 -18.34
N SER A 11 33.04 5.79 -18.39
CA SER A 11 33.50 6.82 -19.32
C SER A 11 34.09 8.00 -18.55
N ARG A 12 35.43 8.04 -18.48
CA ARG A 12 36.23 9.24 -18.18
C ARG A 12 37.06 9.58 -19.41
N PHE A 13 36.81 10.73 -20.02
CA PHE A 13 37.74 11.57 -20.77
C PHE A 13 37.04 12.94 -20.88
N SER A 14 37.67 14.10 -20.97
CA SER A 14 39.01 14.64 -20.70
C SER A 14 38.84 16.12 -21.07
N CYS A 15 39.39 17.03 -20.27
CA CYS A 15 39.30 18.46 -20.54
C CYS A 15 40.34 18.93 -21.57
N ARG A 16 40.04 20.11 -22.14
CA ARG A 16 40.92 21.23 -22.53
C ARG A 16 41.15 21.53 -24.04
N PRO A 17 41.40 22.83 -24.34
CA PRO A 17 40.72 23.59 -25.39
C PRO A 17 41.66 23.95 -26.56
N MET A 18 41.17 24.66 -27.58
CA MET A 18 41.80 25.91 -28.06
C MET A 18 41.03 26.57 -29.22
N ASN A 19 41.12 27.90 -29.18
CA ASN A 19 41.17 28.86 -30.27
C ASN A 19 39.89 29.48 -30.87
N ASN A 20 39.69 30.73 -30.43
CA ASN A 20 39.77 31.95 -31.25
C ASN A 20 39.03 31.97 -32.59
N SER A 21 37.90 32.68 -32.59
CA SER A 21 37.63 33.63 -33.67
C SER A 21 36.70 34.75 -33.21
N ARG A 22 37.28 35.96 -33.21
CA ARG A 22 36.70 37.29 -33.47
C ARG A 22 35.27 37.57 -32.98
N ARG A 23 35.23 38.50 -32.01
CA ARG A 23 34.10 39.39 -31.74
C ARG A 23 33.51 39.95 -33.04
N ARG A 24 32.25 39.62 -33.31
CA ARG A 24 31.34 40.51 -34.01
C ARG A 24 30.19 40.82 -33.06
N SER A 25 30.23 42.03 -32.52
CA SER A 25 29.11 42.69 -31.87
C SER A 25 28.01 42.86 -32.92
N VAL A 26 27.02 41.96 -32.91
CA VAL A 26 25.73 42.22 -33.55
C VAL A 26 24.78 42.64 -32.45
N THR A 27 24.62 43.95 -32.28
CA THR A 27 23.53 44.54 -31.53
C THR A 27 22.23 44.28 -32.29
N CYS A 28 21.67 43.08 -32.10
CA CYS A 28 20.28 42.81 -32.44
C CYS A 28 19.47 43.18 -31.20
N GLY A 29 18.76 44.31 -31.25
CA GLY A 29 17.80 44.71 -30.24
C GLY A 29 16.71 43.65 -30.11
N MET A 30 16.92 42.69 -29.22
CA MET A 30 15.84 41.88 -28.69
C MET A 30 15.02 42.82 -27.81
N THR A 31 13.94 43.34 -28.40
CA THR A 31 12.86 44.01 -27.69
C THR A 31 12.49 43.17 -26.46
N ALA A 32 12.35 43.82 -25.31
CA ALA A 32 12.07 43.19 -24.02
C ALA A 32 10.90 42.18 -24.05
N SER A 33 9.97 42.32 -25.02
CA SER A 33 8.89 41.36 -25.28
C SER A 33 9.33 39.95 -25.68
N ARG A 34 10.49 39.76 -26.33
CA ARG A 34 10.95 38.42 -26.73
C ARG A 34 11.58 37.63 -25.58
N LEU A 35 12.19 38.31 -24.62
CA LEU A 35 12.69 37.70 -23.37
C LEU A 35 11.54 37.32 -22.42
N LEU A 36 10.46 38.12 -22.41
CA LEU A 36 9.26 37.83 -21.62
C LEU A 36 8.56 36.54 -22.10
N ALA A 37 8.48 36.32 -23.42
CA ALA A 37 7.84 35.14 -24.00
C ALA A 37 8.60 33.83 -23.70
N VAL A 38 9.94 33.86 -23.67
CA VAL A 38 10.76 32.69 -23.30
C VAL A 38 10.66 32.38 -21.81
N LEU A 39 10.55 33.41 -20.96
CA LEU A 39 10.33 33.22 -19.52
C LEU A 39 8.92 32.66 -19.21
N LEU A 40 7.90 33.07 -19.97
CA LEU A 40 6.52 32.57 -19.83
C LEU A 40 6.37 31.10 -20.24
N PHE A 41 7.14 30.61 -21.21
CA PHE A 41 7.14 29.19 -21.59
C PHE A 41 7.91 28.29 -20.62
N LEU A 42 8.89 28.82 -19.88
CA LEU A 42 9.64 28.08 -18.85
C LEU A 42 8.93 28.03 -17.49
N LEU A 43 7.89 28.84 -17.31
CA LEU A 43 7.09 28.94 -16.08
C LEU A 43 5.70 28.29 -16.20
N ALA A 44 5.37 27.66 -17.33
CA ALA A 44 4.14 26.89 -17.41
C ALA A 44 4.23 25.71 -16.43
N PRO A 45 3.50 25.70 -15.30
CA PRO A 45 3.43 24.50 -14.49
C PRO A 45 2.78 23.45 -15.40
N VAL A 46 3.50 22.35 -15.64
CA VAL A 46 2.88 21.17 -16.22
C VAL A 46 1.87 20.71 -15.18
N LEU A 47 0.62 21.17 -15.30
CA LEU A 47 -0.52 20.61 -14.59
C LEU A 47 -0.64 19.18 -15.11
N HIS A 48 0.09 18.28 -14.46
CA HIS A 48 -0.16 16.86 -14.60
C HIS A 48 -1.56 16.65 -14.03
N GLY A 49 -2.51 16.33 -14.91
CA GLY A 49 -3.83 15.90 -14.49
C GLY A 49 -3.70 14.75 -13.50
N ALA A 50 -4.70 14.64 -12.61
CA ALA A 50 -4.81 13.48 -11.73
C ALA A 50 -4.64 12.19 -12.56
N PRO A 51 -3.80 11.24 -12.11
CA PRO A 51 -3.64 9.97 -12.80
C PRO A 51 -4.99 9.30 -13.07
N ASP A 52 -5.15 8.65 -14.22
CA ASP A 52 -6.47 8.13 -14.62
C ASP A 52 -7.08 7.16 -13.61
N TRP A 53 -6.25 6.41 -12.89
CA TRP A 53 -6.71 5.49 -11.84
C TRP A 53 -7.47 6.21 -10.71
N GLN A 54 -7.22 7.49 -10.46
CA GLN A 54 -7.93 8.24 -9.41
C GLN A 54 -9.41 8.41 -9.73
N LYS A 55 -9.77 8.45 -11.02
CA LYS A 55 -11.16 8.57 -11.48
C LYS A 55 -11.97 7.29 -11.24
N GLU A 56 -11.29 6.16 -11.06
CA GLU A 56 -11.92 4.86 -10.82
C GLU A 56 -12.25 4.63 -9.34
N LEU A 57 -11.78 5.49 -8.43
CA LEU A 57 -11.92 5.29 -6.99
C LEU A 57 -13.37 5.37 -6.55
N THR A 58 -13.77 4.39 -5.74
CA THR A 58 -15.07 4.42 -5.06
C THR A 58 -15.08 5.53 -4.02
N SER A 59 -16.28 6.08 -3.77
CA SER A 59 -16.49 7.10 -2.75
C SER A 59 -15.85 6.68 -1.42
N PRO A 60 -15.07 7.56 -0.79
CA PRO A 60 -14.48 7.28 0.51
C PRO A 60 -15.48 7.42 1.67
N GLN A 61 -16.75 7.67 1.41
CA GLN A 61 -17.72 7.83 2.50
C GLN A 61 -17.92 6.49 3.24
N PRO A 62 -17.94 6.51 4.59
CA PRO A 62 -18.32 5.33 5.36
C PRO A 62 -19.72 4.87 4.95
N GLY A 63 -19.91 3.56 4.90
CA GLY A 63 -21.23 2.99 4.69
C GLY A 63 -22.10 3.02 5.94
N SER A 64 -23.30 2.42 5.87
CA SER A 64 -24.30 2.50 6.94
C SER A 64 -23.99 1.63 8.15
N PHE A 65 -23.10 0.64 8.01
CA PHE A 65 -22.74 -0.24 9.11
C PHE A 65 -21.78 0.44 10.07
N GLY A 66 -22.15 0.47 11.35
CA GLY A 66 -21.26 0.91 12.42
C GLY A 66 -20.05 0.00 12.64
N ARG A 67 -19.15 0.44 13.52
CA ARG A 67 -18.02 -0.34 14.03
C ARG A 67 -18.51 -1.68 14.61
N LEU A 68 -17.69 -2.73 14.50
CA LEU A 68 -18.01 -4.00 15.14
C LEU A 68 -17.89 -3.83 16.66
N ALA A 69 -18.76 -4.52 17.40
CA ALA A 69 -18.53 -4.75 18.82
C ALA A 69 -17.27 -5.62 19.01
N PRO A 70 -16.66 -5.63 20.21
CA PRO A 70 -15.53 -6.52 20.51
C PRO A 70 -15.81 -7.95 20.05
N CYS A 71 -15.00 -8.46 19.13
CA CYS A 71 -15.20 -9.79 18.58
C CYS A 71 -13.90 -10.40 18.06
N VAL A 72 -13.90 -11.73 17.95
CA VAL A 72 -12.78 -12.52 17.45
C VAL A 72 -13.26 -13.32 16.25
N LEU A 73 -12.51 -13.28 15.16
CA LEU A 73 -12.70 -14.10 13.98
C LEU A 73 -11.51 -15.05 13.86
N ASP A 74 -11.77 -16.34 14.06
CA ASP A 74 -10.79 -17.40 13.84
C ASP A 74 -11.09 -18.09 12.50
N TYR A 75 -10.07 -18.16 11.64
CA TYR A 75 -10.14 -18.78 10.32
C TYR A 75 -9.11 -19.91 10.23
N GLU A 76 -9.54 -21.03 9.66
CA GLU A 76 -8.67 -22.11 9.25
C GLU A 76 -8.40 -21.99 7.74
N LEU A 77 -7.13 -22.08 7.35
CA LEU A 77 -6.71 -22.15 5.97
C LEU A 77 -6.43 -23.59 5.60
N SER A 78 -7.03 -24.10 4.54
CA SER A 78 -6.85 -25.50 4.13
C SER A 78 -6.53 -25.65 2.65
N TRP A 79 -5.76 -26.68 2.33
CA TRP A 79 -5.60 -27.12 0.95
C TRP A 79 -6.82 -27.94 0.55
N LYS A 80 -7.65 -27.33 -0.32
CA LYS A 80 -8.89 -27.92 -0.85
C LYS A 80 -9.86 -28.40 0.24
N GLY A 81 -9.90 -27.76 1.41
CA GLY A 81 -10.78 -28.19 2.50
C GLY A 81 -10.33 -29.45 3.26
N ALA A 82 -9.23 -30.09 2.86
CA ALA A 82 -8.85 -31.41 3.37
C ALA A 82 -7.69 -31.39 4.36
N ILE A 83 -6.72 -30.51 4.16
CA ILE A 83 -5.50 -30.45 4.98
C ILE A 83 -5.39 -29.06 5.57
N ASN A 84 -5.48 -28.95 6.89
CA ASN A 84 -5.21 -27.71 7.60
C ASN A 84 -3.76 -27.27 7.33
N SER A 85 -3.61 -26.08 6.77
CA SER A 85 -2.37 -25.50 6.25
C SER A 85 -2.01 -24.20 6.96
N GLY A 86 -2.91 -23.64 7.76
CA GLY A 86 -2.67 -22.38 8.44
C GLY A 86 -3.85 -21.92 9.27
N LYS A 87 -3.60 -20.89 10.07
CA LYS A 87 -4.62 -20.22 10.87
C LYS A 87 -4.49 -18.71 10.74
N VAL A 88 -5.61 -18.01 10.84
CA VAL A 88 -5.67 -16.55 10.98
C VAL A 88 -6.63 -16.24 12.12
N ARG A 89 -6.21 -15.37 13.04
CA ARG A 89 -7.05 -14.84 14.11
C ARG A 89 -7.06 -13.34 14.01
N ILE A 90 -8.25 -12.75 13.89
CA ILE A 90 -8.46 -11.29 13.86
C ILE A 90 -9.29 -10.89 15.07
N GLU A 91 -8.83 -9.91 15.82
CA GLU A 91 -9.53 -9.37 16.98
C GLU A 91 -9.90 -7.91 16.72
N PHE A 92 -11.20 -7.64 16.73
CA PHE A 92 -11.75 -6.30 16.61
C PHE A 92 -12.08 -5.75 18.00
N ALA A 93 -11.64 -4.53 18.29
CA ALA A 93 -11.79 -3.87 19.58
C ALA A 93 -11.44 -4.80 20.78
N PRO A 94 -10.24 -5.42 20.79
CA PRO A 94 -9.84 -6.31 21.87
C PRO A 94 -9.88 -5.57 23.22
N PRO A 95 -10.50 -6.15 24.27
CA PRO A 95 -10.77 -5.46 25.53
C PRO A 95 -9.50 -5.09 26.30
N ASP A 96 -8.38 -5.77 26.03
CA ASP A 96 -7.07 -5.51 26.62
C ASP A 96 -6.29 -4.38 25.91
N ALA A 97 -6.75 -3.89 24.75
CA ALA A 97 -6.11 -2.77 24.06
C ALA A 97 -6.37 -1.43 24.78
N LYS A 98 -5.41 -1.01 25.61
CA LYS A 98 -5.44 0.27 26.34
C LYS A 98 -5.07 1.46 25.45
N LYS A 99 -5.94 1.80 24.48
CA LYS A 99 -5.76 2.93 23.55
C LYS A 99 -7.03 3.79 23.48
N PRO A 100 -7.23 4.74 24.42
CA PRO A 100 -8.39 5.62 24.42
C PRO A 100 -8.55 6.36 23.08
N GLY A 101 -9.78 6.54 22.62
CA GLY A 101 -10.08 7.27 21.39
C GLY A 101 -9.66 6.56 20.09
N THR A 102 -9.31 5.28 20.14
CA THR A 102 -8.85 4.48 18.99
C THR A 102 -9.65 3.19 18.88
N TYR A 103 -10.05 2.84 17.67
CA TYR A 103 -10.60 1.52 17.38
C TYR A 103 -9.48 0.60 16.91
N VAL A 104 -9.08 -0.33 17.77
CA VAL A 104 -7.94 -1.22 17.52
C VAL A 104 -8.40 -2.49 16.82
N VAL A 105 -7.63 -2.92 15.83
CA VAL A 105 -7.74 -4.27 15.25
C VAL A 105 -6.35 -4.90 15.30
N ARG A 106 -6.25 -6.15 15.77
CA ARG A 106 -5.02 -6.94 15.67
C ARG A 106 -5.27 -8.25 14.97
N SER A 107 -4.27 -8.78 14.31
CA SER A 107 -4.33 -10.09 13.67
C SER A 107 -3.06 -10.88 13.92
N SER A 108 -3.19 -12.20 13.97
CA SER A 108 -2.05 -13.12 13.88
C SER A 108 -2.37 -14.22 12.89
N ALA A 109 -1.36 -14.67 12.16
CA ALA A 109 -1.47 -15.80 11.27
C ALA A 109 -0.21 -16.65 11.32
N ALA A 110 -0.37 -17.95 11.04
CA ALA A 110 0.76 -18.87 10.97
C ALA A 110 0.45 -20.01 10.01
N SER A 111 1.49 -20.47 9.30
CA SER A 111 1.47 -21.74 8.58
C SER A 111 1.48 -22.91 9.55
N LEU A 112 0.81 -24.01 9.21
CA LEU A 112 0.69 -25.21 10.04
C LEU A 112 1.10 -26.48 9.26
N GLY A 113 1.47 -27.53 9.99
CA GLY A 113 1.74 -28.86 9.43
C GLY A 113 2.73 -28.86 8.25
N ALA A 114 2.38 -29.56 7.17
CA ALA A 114 3.20 -29.64 5.97
C ALA A 114 3.47 -28.28 5.31
N ALA A 115 2.51 -27.33 5.39
CA ALA A 115 2.70 -25.98 4.89
C ALA A 115 3.80 -25.25 5.66
N ALA A 116 3.85 -25.40 7.00
CA ALA A 116 4.91 -24.81 7.81
C ALA A 116 6.30 -25.40 7.52
N VAL A 117 6.39 -26.68 7.13
CA VAL A 117 7.66 -27.31 6.72
C VAL A 117 8.20 -26.67 5.45
N ILE A 118 7.32 -26.40 4.48
CA ILE A 118 7.69 -25.81 3.19
C ILE A 118 7.92 -24.30 3.33
N PHE A 119 7.08 -23.62 4.09
CA PHE A 119 7.07 -22.19 4.28
C PHE A 119 6.63 -21.83 5.73
N PRO A 120 7.58 -21.72 6.68
CA PRO A 120 7.29 -21.46 8.09
C PRO A 120 6.94 -19.99 8.33
N TYR A 121 5.85 -19.53 7.73
CA TYR A 121 5.42 -18.14 7.81
C TYR A 121 4.59 -17.86 9.05
N GLN A 122 4.85 -16.71 9.67
CA GLN A 122 4.09 -16.15 10.77
C GLN A 122 3.93 -14.64 10.56
N ASN A 123 2.79 -14.10 10.99
CA ASN A 123 2.61 -12.65 11.06
C ASN A 123 1.88 -12.21 12.32
N TYR A 124 2.08 -10.93 12.62
CA TYR A 124 1.32 -10.18 13.62
C TYR A 124 1.08 -8.76 13.11
N PHE A 125 -0.18 -8.41 12.92
CA PHE A 125 -0.59 -7.09 12.43
C PHE A 125 -1.34 -6.33 13.52
N TRP A 126 -1.14 -5.02 13.57
CA TRP A 126 -1.81 -4.10 14.48
C TRP A 126 -2.25 -2.85 13.71
N SER A 127 -3.51 -2.49 13.87
CA SER A 127 -4.10 -1.30 13.25
C SER A 127 -4.82 -0.45 14.27
N GLU A 128 -4.61 0.86 14.17
CA GLU A 128 -5.28 1.88 14.93
C GLU A 128 -6.16 2.71 13.98
N LEU A 129 -7.47 2.53 14.10
CA LEU A 129 -8.47 3.21 13.28
C LEU A 129 -9.13 4.36 14.04
N ASP A 130 -9.55 5.37 13.29
CA ASP A 130 -10.48 6.39 13.78
C ASP A 130 -11.84 5.72 14.12
N PRO A 131 -12.38 5.92 15.34
CA PRO A 131 -13.52 5.15 15.81
C PRO A 131 -14.85 5.49 15.12
N VAL A 132 -14.92 6.59 14.37
CA VAL A 132 -16.13 7.05 13.66
C VAL A 132 -16.02 6.72 12.18
N SER A 133 -14.97 7.21 11.53
CA SER A 133 -14.77 7.03 10.09
C SER A 133 -14.17 5.67 9.70
N LEU A 134 -13.63 4.92 10.69
CA LEU A 134 -12.91 3.66 10.50
C LEU A 134 -11.71 3.78 9.56
N ARG A 135 -11.18 5.00 9.40
CA ARG A 135 -10.00 5.30 8.61
C ARG A 135 -8.73 4.94 9.39
N PRO A 136 -7.71 4.39 8.72
CA PRO A 136 -6.47 4.06 9.40
C PRO A 136 -5.75 5.33 9.82
N ARG A 137 -5.13 5.30 11.00
CA ARG A 137 -4.19 6.30 11.48
C ARG A 137 -2.78 5.73 11.57
N PHE A 138 -2.70 4.46 11.97
CA PHE A 138 -1.46 3.72 12.10
C PHE A 138 -1.69 2.24 11.80
N PHE A 139 -0.72 1.64 11.11
CA PHE A 139 -0.66 0.21 10.85
C PHE A 139 0.76 -0.27 11.10
N ASN A 140 0.90 -1.41 11.77
CA ASN A 140 2.16 -2.12 11.96
C ASN A 140 1.97 -3.57 11.53
N ALA A 141 2.85 -4.04 10.65
CA ALA A 141 2.90 -5.42 10.22
C ALA A 141 4.27 -5.99 10.57
N VAL A 142 4.25 -7.11 11.27
CA VAL A 142 5.42 -7.95 11.50
C VAL A 142 5.19 -9.26 10.77
N GLU A 143 6.12 -9.60 9.88
CA GLU A 143 6.11 -10.84 9.10
C GLU A 143 7.44 -11.56 9.30
N THR A 144 7.38 -12.88 9.41
CA THR A 144 8.57 -13.71 9.56
C THR A 144 8.41 -14.99 8.77
N ASP A 145 9.42 -15.30 7.97
CA ASP A 145 9.55 -16.58 7.30
C ASP A 145 10.96 -17.15 7.51
N LYS A 146 11.33 -18.18 6.74
CA LYS A 146 12.65 -18.81 6.84
C LYS A 146 13.80 -17.88 6.41
N LYS A 147 13.53 -16.92 5.53
CA LYS A 147 14.52 -16.07 4.88
C LYS A 147 14.70 -14.75 5.63
N GLU A 148 13.63 -14.18 6.15
CA GLU A 148 13.63 -12.83 6.67
C GLU A 148 12.57 -12.56 7.74
N HIS A 149 12.85 -11.50 8.50
CA HIS A 149 11.92 -10.86 9.41
C HIS A 149 11.71 -9.43 8.91
N VAL A 150 10.46 -9.06 8.63
CA VAL A 150 10.07 -7.76 8.07
C VAL A 150 9.15 -7.08 9.05
N GLU A 151 9.49 -5.86 9.44
CA GLU A 151 8.59 -4.97 10.19
C GLU A 151 8.28 -3.75 9.33
N THR A 152 7.00 -3.55 9.05
CA THR A 152 6.50 -2.41 8.28
C THR A 152 5.57 -1.57 9.13
N THR A 153 5.88 -0.29 9.26
CA THR A 153 5.06 0.71 9.95
C THR A 153 4.54 1.70 8.93
N VAL A 154 3.21 1.89 8.90
CA VAL A 154 2.52 2.84 8.03
C VAL A 154 1.77 3.86 8.87
N ARG A 155 1.98 5.14 8.57
CA ARG A 155 1.31 6.28 9.23
C ARG A 155 0.48 7.02 8.20
N HIS A 156 -0.79 7.23 8.52
CA HIS A 156 -1.74 7.87 7.63
C HIS A 156 -1.99 9.30 8.09
N PHE A 157 -1.87 10.25 7.17
CA PHE A 157 -2.08 11.67 7.40
C PHE A 157 -3.09 12.24 6.39
N PRO A 158 -3.64 13.43 6.65
CA PRO A 158 -4.30 14.20 5.60
C PRO A 158 -3.34 14.43 4.42
N GLY A 159 -3.74 14.00 3.22
CA GLY A 159 -3.00 14.20 1.97
C GLY A 159 -1.78 13.31 1.72
N LYS A 160 -1.33 12.47 2.68
CA LYS A 160 -0.21 11.56 2.48
C LYS A 160 -0.22 10.33 3.38
N VAL A 161 0.56 9.33 2.99
CA VAL A 161 0.91 8.15 3.78
C VAL A 161 2.43 8.01 3.84
N GLU A 162 2.96 7.68 5.00
CA GLU A 162 4.38 7.41 5.21
C GLU A 162 4.54 5.95 5.61
N SER A 163 5.43 5.21 4.94
CA SER A 163 5.74 3.81 5.28
C SER A 163 7.22 3.65 5.54
N ARG A 164 7.55 2.93 6.61
CA ARG A 164 8.91 2.50 6.98
C ARG A 164 8.93 0.99 7.07
N GLU A 165 9.76 0.35 6.27
CA GLU A 165 10.00 -1.08 6.29
C GLU A 165 11.43 -1.36 6.77
N VAL A 166 11.57 -2.30 7.71
CA VAL A 166 12.85 -2.82 8.19
C VAL A 166 12.88 -4.32 7.97
N THR A 167 13.78 -4.76 7.10
CA THR A 167 13.94 -6.18 6.72
C THR A 167 15.26 -6.70 7.26
N LYS A 168 15.20 -7.72 8.12
CA LYS A 168 16.36 -8.45 8.63
C LYS A 168 16.45 -9.81 7.95
N ILE A 169 17.51 -10.03 7.18
CA ILE A 169 17.77 -11.29 6.50
C ILE A 169 18.29 -12.31 7.51
N THR A 170 17.55 -13.40 7.73
CA THR A 170 17.83 -14.41 8.76
C THR A 170 19.20 -15.05 8.59
N LYS A 171 19.60 -15.38 7.34
CA LYS A 171 20.85 -16.09 7.07
C LYS A 171 22.10 -15.25 7.34
N THR A 172 22.06 -13.95 7.06
CA THR A 172 23.24 -13.06 7.13
C THR A 172 23.19 -12.09 8.30
N GLY A 173 22.03 -11.93 8.93
CA GLY A 173 21.78 -10.91 9.93
C GLY A 173 21.73 -9.48 9.38
N ILE A 174 21.86 -9.30 8.06
CA ILE A 174 21.86 -7.97 7.43
C ILE A 174 20.47 -7.34 7.58
N THR A 175 20.45 -6.12 8.07
CA THR A 175 19.25 -5.29 8.14
C THR A 175 19.25 -4.28 7.00
N LYS A 176 18.12 -4.16 6.30
CA LYS A 176 17.83 -3.13 5.31
C LYS A 176 16.65 -2.30 5.80
N GLN A 177 16.67 -1.02 5.50
CA GLN A 177 15.56 -0.12 5.79
C GLN A 177 15.16 0.62 4.53
N THR A 178 13.85 0.77 4.33
CA THR A 178 13.27 1.56 3.26
C THR A 178 12.19 2.47 3.82
N ASP A 179 12.28 3.77 3.52
CA ASP A 179 11.27 4.76 3.89
C ASP A 179 10.65 5.33 2.61
N LYS A 180 9.33 5.43 2.57
CA LYS A 180 8.56 5.92 1.41
C LYS A 180 7.47 6.88 1.86
N VAL A 181 7.20 7.87 1.01
CA VAL A 181 6.06 8.78 1.17
C VAL A 181 5.20 8.69 -0.07
N PHE A 182 3.91 8.45 0.14
CA PHE A 182 2.91 8.44 -0.90
C PHE A 182 1.98 9.65 -0.72
N ALA A 183 2.07 10.62 -1.62
CA ALA A 183 1.34 11.89 -1.55
C ALA A 183 -0.10 11.76 -2.07
N PHE A 184 -0.90 10.92 -1.42
CA PHE A 184 -2.32 10.75 -1.71
C PHE A 184 -3.08 10.31 -0.46
N SER A 185 -4.35 10.69 -0.37
CA SER A 185 -5.30 10.31 0.68
C SER A 185 -6.72 10.43 0.13
N PRO A 186 -7.67 9.56 0.52
CA PRO A 186 -7.52 8.52 1.53
C PRO A 186 -6.88 7.23 0.99
N VAL A 187 -6.11 6.60 1.87
CA VAL A 187 -5.50 5.27 1.65
C VAL A 187 -5.88 4.40 2.83
N PHE A 188 -6.28 3.18 2.54
CA PHE A 188 -6.71 2.20 3.54
C PHE A 188 -5.54 1.29 3.95
N ASP A 189 -5.59 0.76 5.16
CA ASP A 189 -4.91 -0.49 5.50
C ASP A 189 -5.85 -1.68 5.24
N VAL A 190 -5.38 -2.90 5.48
CA VAL A 190 -6.17 -4.12 5.21
C VAL A 190 -7.47 -4.18 6.04
N PHE A 191 -7.47 -3.73 7.29
CA PHE A 191 -8.63 -3.84 8.18
C PHE A 191 -9.66 -2.74 7.95
N SER A 192 -9.20 -1.51 7.75
CA SER A 192 -10.06 -0.40 7.34
C SER A 192 -10.68 -0.63 5.97
N ALA A 193 -9.95 -1.22 5.02
CA ALA A 193 -10.52 -1.64 3.73
C ALA A 193 -11.63 -2.69 3.93
N MET A 194 -11.39 -3.71 4.75
CA MET A 194 -12.39 -4.74 5.06
C MET A 194 -13.66 -4.13 5.68
N LEU A 195 -13.51 -3.24 6.66
CA LEU A 195 -14.64 -2.56 7.32
C LEU A 195 -15.37 -1.61 6.36
N HIS A 196 -14.64 -0.92 5.47
CA HIS A 196 -15.23 -0.04 4.48
C HIS A 196 -16.05 -0.81 3.45
N VAL A 197 -15.50 -1.91 2.90
CA VAL A 197 -16.23 -2.80 1.99
C VAL A 197 -17.48 -3.35 2.67
N ARG A 198 -17.35 -3.88 3.91
CA ARG A 198 -18.49 -4.35 4.72
C ARG A 198 -19.58 -3.28 4.89
N GLY A 199 -19.19 -2.01 4.98
CA GLY A 199 -20.12 -0.91 5.16
C GLY A 199 -20.98 -0.60 3.94
N GLN A 200 -20.51 -0.96 2.74
CA GLN A 200 -21.20 -0.61 1.50
C GLN A 200 -22.47 -1.43 1.28
N LYS A 201 -23.34 -0.96 0.38
CA LYS A 201 -24.58 -1.65 0.01
C LYS A 201 -24.32 -3.01 -0.65
N LEU A 202 -23.30 -3.07 -1.52
CA LEU A 202 -22.82 -4.27 -2.20
C LEU A 202 -23.96 -4.98 -2.97
N ASP A 203 -24.55 -4.31 -3.94
CA ASP A 203 -25.49 -4.92 -4.89
C ASP A 203 -24.74 -5.72 -5.96
N ASP A 204 -25.43 -6.68 -6.58
CA ASP A 204 -24.84 -7.53 -7.62
C ASP A 204 -24.36 -6.67 -8.80
N GLY A 205 -23.09 -6.85 -9.19
CA GLY A 205 -22.45 -6.06 -10.24
C GLY A 205 -21.77 -4.78 -9.76
N ASP A 206 -21.92 -4.38 -8.49
CA ASP A 206 -21.20 -3.24 -7.92
C ASP A 206 -19.68 -3.46 -7.97
N HIS A 207 -18.95 -2.36 -8.15
CA HIS A 207 -17.49 -2.34 -8.13
C HIS A 207 -16.99 -1.44 -7.00
N ILE A 208 -16.00 -1.92 -6.27
CA ILE A 208 -15.28 -1.14 -5.27
C ILE A 208 -13.81 -1.07 -5.67
N THR A 209 -13.30 0.15 -5.81
CA THR A 209 -11.90 0.46 -6.09
C THR A 209 -11.33 1.31 -4.97
N LEU A 210 -10.33 0.80 -4.26
CA LEU A 210 -9.68 1.46 -3.13
C LEU A 210 -8.17 1.49 -3.31
N VAL A 211 -7.51 2.53 -2.82
CA VAL A 211 -6.07 2.50 -2.60
C VAL A 211 -5.79 1.89 -1.23
N ILE A 212 -5.00 0.83 -1.19
CA ILE A 212 -4.60 0.16 0.05
C ILE A 212 -3.09 0.20 0.17
N HIS A 213 -2.59 0.42 1.38
CA HIS A 213 -1.16 0.43 1.69
C HIS A 213 -0.87 -0.32 2.99
N PRO A 214 -0.98 -1.67 2.98
CA PRO A 214 -0.70 -2.47 4.16
C PRO A 214 0.80 -2.78 4.31
N PHE A 215 1.63 -2.55 3.29
CA PHE A 215 3.05 -2.91 3.28
C PHE A 215 3.94 -1.74 2.79
N ASP A 216 5.03 -2.04 2.08
CA ASP A 216 6.00 -1.04 1.61
C ASP A 216 5.50 -0.18 0.43
N THR A 217 4.46 -0.63 -0.28
CA THR A 217 3.94 0.05 -1.48
C THR A 217 2.41 0.06 -1.51
N PRO A 218 1.80 1.18 -1.91
CA PRO A 218 0.36 1.24 -2.11
C PRO A 218 -0.03 0.52 -3.41
N TYR A 219 -1.20 -0.08 -3.42
CA TYR A 219 -1.78 -0.69 -4.61
C TYR A 219 -3.29 -0.46 -4.68
N LEU A 220 -3.84 -0.65 -5.88
CA LEU A 220 -5.27 -0.58 -6.12
C LEU A 220 -5.92 -1.93 -5.87
N LEU A 221 -6.84 -1.98 -4.91
CA LEU A 221 -7.78 -3.07 -4.79
C LEU A 221 -8.99 -2.76 -5.65
N ARG A 222 -9.30 -3.65 -6.60
CA ARG A 222 -10.56 -3.66 -7.34
C ARG A 222 -11.30 -4.94 -7.01
N VAL A 223 -12.53 -4.80 -6.53
CA VAL A 223 -13.42 -5.93 -6.26
C VAL A 223 -14.76 -5.70 -6.92
N LYS A 224 -15.31 -6.77 -7.50
CA LYS A 224 -16.65 -6.82 -8.06
C LYS A 224 -17.52 -7.72 -7.20
N VAL A 225 -18.75 -7.28 -6.93
CA VAL A 225 -19.79 -8.12 -6.33
C VAL A 225 -20.34 -9.06 -7.40
N GLU A 226 -20.13 -10.37 -7.22
CA GLU A 226 -20.63 -11.38 -8.16
C GLU A 226 -22.05 -11.83 -7.85
N GLY A 227 -22.45 -11.76 -6.59
CA GLY A 227 -23.74 -12.25 -6.14
C GLY A 227 -23.81 -12.45 -4.64
N ARG A 228 -24.98 -12.87 -4.18
CA ARG A 228 -25.22 -13.35 -2.81
C ARG A 228 -25.30 -14.87 -2.80
N GLU A 229 -24.71 -15.49 -1.78
CA GLU A 229 -24.71 -16.95 -1.62
C GLU A 229 -24.88 -17.34 -0.15
N VAL A 230 -25.13 -18.62 0.10
CA VAL A 230 -25.11 -19.18 1.45
C VAL A 230 -23.81 -19.96 1.63
N HIS A 231 -22.95 -19.46 2.50
CA HIS A 231 -21.68 -20.09 2.84
C HIS A 231 -21.73 -20.60 4.29
N ASN A 232 -21.56 -21.91 4.49
CA ASN A 232 -21.64 -22.56 5.81
C ASN A 232 -22.91 -22.19 6.58
N GLY A 233 -24.06 -22.18 5.91
CA GLY A 233 -25.36 -21.84 6.50
C GLY A 233 -25.56 -20.35 6.82
N LYS A 234 -24.65 -19.47 6.39
CA LYS A 234 -24.74 -18.02 6.59
C LYS A 234 -24.84 -17.30 5.25
N ASN A 235 -25.67 -16.26 5.22
CA ASN A 235 -25.71 -15.35 4.07
C ASN A 235 -24.36 -14.68 3.90
N ALA A 236 -23.81 -14.77 2.69
CA ALA A 236 -22.52 -14.24 2.30
C ALA A 236 -22.63 -13.48 0.98
N ILE A 237 -21.65 -12.60 0.74
CA ILE A 237 -21.49 -11.88 -0.52
C ILE A 237 -20.26 -12.44 -1.20
N ARG A 238 -20.41 -12.84 -2.46
CA ARG A 238 -19.31 -13.33 -3.28
C ARG A 238 -18.62 -12.16 -3.96
N LEU A 239 -17.34 -11.99 -3.65
CA LEU A 239 -16.49 -10.94 -4.22
C LEU A 239 -15.45 -11.57 -5.15
N ARG A 240 -15.23 -10.93 -6.30
CA ARG A 240 -14.15 -11.29 -7.23
C ARG A 240 -13.18 -10.13 -7.38
N ARG A 241 -11.88 -10.41 -7.28
CA ARG A 241 -10.84 -9.46 -7.66
C ARG A 241 -10.84 -9.27 -9.19
N THR A 242 -10.81 -8.02 -9.64
CA THR A 242 -10.80 -7.66 -11.08
C THR A 242 -9.56 -6.86 -11.45
#